data_AF-A0A1I5ILH4-F1
#
_entry.id   AF-A0A1I5ILH4-F1
#
_cell.length_a   1.000
_cell.length_b   1.000
_cell.length_c   1.000
_cell.angle_alpha   90.00
_cell.angle_beta   90.00
_cell.angle_gamma   90.00
#
_symmetry.space_group_name_H-M   'P 1'
#
loop_
_entity.id
_entity.type
_entity.pdbx_description
1 polymer ?
#
loop_
_entity_poly.entity_id
_entity_poly.type
_entity_poly.pdbx_seq_one_letter_code
_entity_poly.pdbx_strand_id
1 'polypeptide(L)'
;MKKQIICVVMVIGILFGMNTPTAFAAPSPMTSNQVGVQWATTDAIALSLDFSGGKANASGNIQGKSNVTKIDATFSLKEKGSDGSFTTKHTWPSVSTTDKTLRFSGSTSATSGKTYRLYVTATVTSSSGSEVITYYVEKTY
;
A
#
# COMPACT_ATOMS: atom_id res chain seq x y z
N MET A 1 26.42 38.72 69.88
CA MET A 1 26.25 38.08 68.55
C MET A 1 24.86 37.43 68.48
N LYS A 2 24.05 37.84 67.48
CA LYS A 2 22.83 37.24 66.84
C LYS A 2 22.21 35.98 67.50
N LYS A 3 21.07 36.09 68.24
CA LYS A 3 19.62 35.90 67.86
C LYS A 3 19.32 34.52 67.21
N GLN A 4 18.32 33.69 67.58
CA GLN A 4 16.87 33.91 67.84
C GLN A 4 16.33 32.70 68.68
N ILE A 5 15.48 32.79 69.72
CA ILE A 5 14.06 33.21 69.84
C ILE A 5 13.05 32.31 69.08
N ILE A 6 12.22 31.63 69.89
CA ILE A 6 10.81 31.21 69.70
C ILE A 6 10.53 29.83 69.09
N CYS A 7 10.25 28.90 70.02
CA CYS A 7 9.33 27.79 69.87
C CYS A 7 7.88 28.28 69.78
N VAL A 8 7.00 27.37 69.36
CA VAL A 8 5.53 27.40 69.35
C VAL A 8 4.98 27.55 67.93
N VAL A 9 3.87 26.84 67.72
CA VAL A 9 2.98 26.82 66.56
C VAL A 9 3.16 25.56 65.69
N MET A 10 2.41 24.50 66.02
CA MET A 10 1.29 24.03 65.18
C MET A 10 0.68 22.74 65.73
N VAL A 11 -0.32 22.91 66.59
CA VAL A 11 -1.54 22.10 66.55
C VAL A 11 -2.35 22.68 65.39
N ILE A 12 -2.70 21.87 64.40
CA ILE A 12 -3.97 21.89 63.62
C ILE A 12 -3.88 20.64 62.73
N GLY A 13 -4.43 19.55 63.25
CA GLY A 13 -4.77 18.38 62.47
C GLY A 13 -6.13 18.57 61.82
N ILE A 14 -6.28 17.89 60.68
CA ILE A 14 -7.54 17.48 60.05
C ILE A 14 -8.32 18.64 59.45
N LEU A 15 -8.17 18.82 58.13
CA LEU A 15 -9.22 19.22 57.19
C LEU A 15 -8.58 19.43 55.82
N PHE A 16 -8.34 18.39 55.04
CA PHE A 16 -8.35 18.52 53.57
C PHE A 16 -8.84 17.21 52.97
N GLY A 17 -10.12 17.22 52.60
CA GLY A 17 -10.77 16.18 51.83
C GLY A 17 -10.10 15.99 50.47
N MET A 18 -9.89 14.72 50.15
CA MET A 18 -10.02 14.11 48.84
C MET A 18 -10.17 15.08 47.67
N ASN A 19 -9.08 15.28 46.93
CA ASN A 19 -9.12 15.61 45.51
C ASN A 19 -7.95 14.90 44.84
N THR A 20 -8.18 13.66 44.38
CA THR A 20 -7.27 13.01 43.43
C THR A 20 -7.59 13.54 42.04
N PRO A 21 -6.69 14.25 41.34
CA PRO A 21 -6.89 14.47 39.92
C PRO A 21 -6.72 13.11 39.22
N THR A 22 -7.81 12.59 38.66
CA THR A 22 -7.73 11.52 37.66
C THR A 22 -7.00 12.08 36.45
N ALA A 23 -5.72 11.74 36.30
CA ALA A 23 -4.98 12.00 35.09
C ALA A 23 -5.56 11.13 33.97
N PHE A 24 -6.36 11.73 33.10
CA PHE A 24 -6.69 11.10 31.82
C PHE A 24 -5.41 11.14 30.96
N ALA A 25 -4.79 9.98 30.76
CA ALA A 25 -3.78 9.82 29.72
C ALA A 25 -4.43 10.19 28.39
N ALA A 26 -4.05 11.33 27.81
CA ALA A 26 -4.45 11.65 26.45
C ALA A 26 -3.91 10.53 25.54
N PRO A 27 -4.74 9.94 24.67
CA PRO A 27 -4.24 8.98 23.69
C PRO A 27 -3.20 9.71 22.85
N SER A 28 -1.95 9.27 22.94
CA SER A 28 -0.91 9.66 22.00
C SER A 28 -1.46 9.44 20.58
N PRO A 29 -1.34 10.42 19.66
CA PRO A 29 -1.79 10.21 18.29
C PRO A 29 -1.07 8.97 17.77
N MET A 30 -1.83 7.90 17.50
CA MET A 30 -1.30 6.75 16.81
C MET A 30 -0.77 7.29 15.50
N THR A 31 0.57 7.32 15.37
CA THR A 31 1.22 7.44 14.08
C THR A 31 0.49 6.49 13.15
N SER A 32 -0.05 7.01 12.06
CA SER A 32 -0.68 6.22 11.03
C SER A 32 0.34 5.18 10.57
N ASN A 33 0.24 3.96 11.09
CA ASN A 33 0.91 2.80 10.51
C ASN A 33 0.24 2.63 9.15
N GLN A 34 0.83 3.26 8.14
CA GLN A 34 0.40 3.11 6.77
C GLN A 34 0.56 1.62 6.43
N VAL A 35 -0.54 0.87 6.50
CA VAL A 35 -0.61 -0.55 6.15
C VAL A 35 -0.43 -0.62 4.63
N GLY A 36 0.82 -0.58 4.20
CA GLY A 36 1.20 -0.90 2.82
C GLY A 36 1.11 -2.41 2.61
N VAL A 37 0.76 -2.81 1.39
CA VAL A 37 0.91 -4.22 0.98
C VAL A 37 2.38 -4.60 1.14
N GLN A 38 2.68 -5.58 1.99
CA GLN A 38 4.05 -6.09 2.16
C GLN A 38 4.18 -7.43 1.45
N TRP A 39 4.87 -7.43 0.33
CA TRP A 39 5.21 -8.65 -0.38
C TRP A 39 6.52 -9.24 0.16
N ALA A 40 6.60 -10.57 0.20
CA ALA A 40 7.76 -11.26 0.70
C ALA A 40 8.94 -11.13 -0.28
N THR A 41 8.68 -11.24 -1.58
CA THR A 41 9.72 -11.26 -2.63
C THR A 41 9.73 -10.01 -3.51
N THR A 42 8.72 -9.15 -3.43
CA THR A 42 8.54 -7.98 -4.30
C THR A 42 8.66 -6.67 -3.53
N ASP A 43 9.34 -5.69 -4.11
CA ASP A 43 9.47 -4.35 -3.52
C ASP A 43 8.39 -3.40 -4.05
N ALA A 44 8.09 -3.45 -5.35
CA ALA A 44 7.11 -2.57 -5.96
C ALA A 44 6.46 -3.16 -7.20
N ILE A 45 5.18 -2.83 -7.40
CA ILE A 45 4.46 -3.01 -8.66
C ILE A 45 3.86 -1.67 -9.05
N ALA A 46 4.24 -1.15 -10.21
CA ALA A 46 3.69 0.05 -10.80
C ALA A 46 3.04 -0.29 -12.14
N LEU A 47 1.79 0.12 -12.32
CA LEU A 47 1.05 -0.04 -13.57
C LEU A 47 0.61 1.34 -14.06
N SER A 48 0.68 1.58 -15.37
CA SER A 48 0.04 2.73 -16.01
C SER A 48 -0.92 2.27 -17.09
N LEU A 49 -2.08 2.92 -17.13
CA LEU A 49 -3.08 2.75 -18.16
C LEU A 49 -3.45 4.15 -18.67
N ASP A 50 -3.28 4.36 -19.96
CA ASP A 50 -3.56 5.62 -20.64
C ASP A 50 -4.27 5.37 -21.95
N PHE A 51 -4.98 6.36 -22.48
CA PHE A 51 -5.76 6.18 -23.69
C PHE A 51 -5.49 7.27 -24.72
N SER A 52 -5.39 6.86 -25.97
CA SER A 52 -5.22 7.77 -27.11
C SER A 52 -5.58 7.06 -28.42
N GLY A 53 -6.18 7.79 -29.36
CA GLY A 53 -6.41 7.29 -30.73
C GLY A 53 -7.18 5.96 -30.84
N GLY A 54 -8.16 5.72 -29.98
CA GLY A 54 -8.95 4.47 -29.96
C GLY A 54 -8.22 3.30 -29.30
N LYS A 55 -7.16 3.55 -28.52
CA LYS A 55 -6.32 2.52 -27.91
C LYS A 55 -6.13 2.74 -26.41
N ALA A 56 -6.04 1.63 -25.68
CA ALA A 56 -5.48 1.56 -24.34
C ALA A 56 -3.98 1.27 -24.45
N ASN A 57 -3.17 2.16 -23.90
CA ASN A 57 -1.73 2.02 -23.75
C ASN A 57 -1.45 1.56 -22.32
N ALA A 58 -0.93 0.36 -22.19
CA ALA A 58 -0.65 -0.30 -20.92
C ALA A 58 0.86 -0.39 -20.70
N SER A 59 1.30 -0.11 -19.48
CA SER A 59 2.67 -0.39 -19.06
C SER A 59 2.71 -0.93 -17.64
N GLY A 60 3.76 -1.69 -17.34
CA GLY A 60 3.98 -2.29 -16.04
C GLY A 60 5.46 -2.36 -15.68
N ASN A 61 5.75 -2.19 -14.41
CA ASN A 61 7.08 -2.36 -13.83
C ASN A 61 6.97 -3.13 -12.52
N ILE A 62 7.58 -4.31 -12.46
CA ILE A 62 7.63 -5.16 -11.27
C ILE A 62 9.07 -5.19 -10.80
N GLN A 63 9.30 -4.80 -9.54
CA GLN A 63 10.61 -4.80 -8.90
C GLN A 63 10.64 -5.87 -7.83
N GLY A 64 11.44 -6.91 -8.06
CA GLY A 64 11.74 -7.95 -7.08
C GLY A 64 12.86 -7.52 -6.13
N LYS A 65 12.87 -8.12 -4.94
CA LYS A 65 13.93 -7.96 -3.94
C LYS A 65 15.27 -8.50 -4.42
N SER A 66 16.32 -8.23 -3.65
CA SER A 66 17.70 -8.62 -3.95
C SER A 66 17.93 -10.13 -4.16
N ASN A 67 17.11 -10.99 -3.56
CA ASN A 67 17.18 -12.46 -3.67
C ASN A 67 16.25 -13.05 -4.74
N VAL A 68 15.56 -12.23 -5.53
CA VAL A 68 14.73 -12.69 -6.65
C VAL A 68 15.60 -13.23 -7.77
N THR A 69 15.19 -14.37 -8.31
CA THR A 69 15.87 -15.10 -9.38
C THR A 69 15.05 -15.16 -10.66
N LYS A 70 13.73 -14.98 -10.56
CA LYS A 70 12.84 -14.97 -11.73
C LYS A 70 11.55 -14.21 -11.45
N ILE A 71 11.07 -13.49 -12.46
CA ILE A 71 9.75 -12.88 -12.48
C ILE A 71 9.04 -13.37 -13.76
N ASP A 72 7.86 -13.97 -13.59
CA ASP A 72 6.94 -14.29 -14.68
C ASP A 72 5.68 -13.44 -14.50
N ALA A 73 5.18 -12.79 -15.55
CA ALA A 73 4.00 -11.94 -15.46
C ALA A 73 3.09 -12.05 -16.68
N THR A 74 1.79 -12.03 -16.44
CA THR A 74 0.74 -11.97 -17.47
C THR A 74 -0.10 -10.72 -17.22
N PHE A 75 -0.19 -9.87 -18.25
CA PHE A 75 -1.00 -8.65 -18.22
C PHE A 75 -2.29 -8.88 -19.00
N SER A 76 -3.38 -8.31 -18.52
CA SER A 76 -4.68 -8.33 -19.19
C SER A 76 -5.40 -7.01 -19.06
N LEU A 77 -6.10 -6.61 -20.12
CA LEU A 77 -7.04 -5.50 -20.10
C LEU A 77 -8.44 -6.07 -19.91
N LYS A 78 -9.13 -5.61 -18.87
CA LYS A 78 -10.53 -5.95 -18.60
C LYS A 78 -11.41 -4.74 -18.84
N GLU A 79 -12.59 -4.94 -19.43
CA GLU A 79 -13.59 -3.89 -19.65
C GLU A 79 -14.73 -4.04 -18.63
N LYS A 80 -15.24 -2.92 -18.11
CA LYS A 80 -16.37 -2.90 -17.18
C LYS A 80 -17.69 -3.00 -17.94
N GLY A 81 -18.48 -4.01 -17.63
CA GLY A 81 -19.85 -4.20 -18.11
C GLY A 81 -20.83 -3.22 -17.46
N SER A 82 -22.04 -3.14 -18.01
CA SER A 82 -23.13 -2.32 -17.46
C SER A 82 -23.62 -2.80 -16.09
N ASP A 83 -23.41 -4.08 -15.79
CA ASP A 83 -23.64 -4.73 -14.50
C ASP A 83 -22.53 -4.43 -13.47
N GLY A 84 -21.49 -3.69 -13.87
CA GLY A 84 -20.33 -3.37 -13.06
C GLY A 84 -19.26 -4.46 -13.00
N SER A 85 -19.47 -5.62 -13.62
CA SER A 85 -18.49 -6.72 -13.67
C SER A 85 -17.35 -6.41 -14.65
N PHE A 86 -16.19 -7.04 -14.48
CA PHE A 86 -15.05 -6.89 -15.39
C PHE A 86 -14.85 -8.16 -16.21
N THR A 87 -14.89 -8.02 -17.54
CA THR A 87 -14.63 -9.11 -18.48
C THR A 87 -13.29 -8.91 -19.18
N THR A 88 -12.54 -9.99 -19.42
CA THR A 88 -11.25 -9.90 -20.11
C THR A 88 -11.47 -9.55 -21.58
N LYS A 89 -10.97 -8.38 -21.99
CA LYS A 89 -10.99 -7.92 -23.37
C LYS A 89 -9.76 -8.37 -24.14
N HIS A 90 -8.61 -8.34 -23.48
CA HIS A 90 -7.34 -8.71 -24.09
C HIS A 90 -6.36 -9.25 -23.05
N THR A 91 -5.56 -10.23 -23.43
CA THR A 91 -4.46 -10.76 -22.63
C THR A 91 -3.22 -10.73 -23.51
N TRP A 92 -2.17 -10.08 -23.03
CA TRP A 92 -0.88 -10.09 -23.71
C TRP A 92 -0.13 -11.40 -23.44
N PRO A 93 0.80 -11.81 -24.33
CA PRO A 93 1.68 -12.94 -24.06
C PRO A 93 2.40 -12.75 -22.71
N SER A 94 2.56 -13.85 -21.98
CA SER A 94 3.33 -13.82 -20.74
C SER A 94 4.76 -13.37 -21.01
N VAL A 95 5.26 -12.53 -20.13
CA VAL A 95 6.64 -12.02 -20.16
C VAL A 95 7.38 -12.56 -18.95
N SER A 96 8.66 -12.84 -19.12
CA SER A 96 9.50 -13.34 -18.03
C SER A 96 10.89 -12.72 -18.08
N THR A 97 11.54 -12.65 -16.92
CA THR A 97 12.94 -12.24 -16.79
C THR A 97 13.59 -12.96 -15.62
N THR A 98 14.92 -13.13 -15.69
CA THR A 98 15.77 -13.55 -14.56
C THR A 98 16.38 -12.36 -13.83
N ASP A 99 16.14 -11.14 -14.32
CA ASP A 99 16.51 -9.91 -13.62
C ASP A 99 15.55 -9.64 -12.46
N LYS A 100 15.95 -8.71 -11.59
CA LYS A 100 15.12 -8.22 -10.48
C LYS A 100 14.04 -7.22 -10.93
N THR A 101 13.97 -6.91 -12.22
CA THR A 101 13.00 -5.95 -12.75
C THR A 101 12.40 -6.45 -14.04
N LEU A 102 11.08 -6.59 -14.06
CA LEU A 102 10.31 -6.87 -15.26
C LEU A 102 9.61 -5.60 -15.73
N ARG A 103 9.81 -5.25 -17.00
CA ARG A 103 9.08 -4.16 -17.67
C ARG A 103 8.18 -4.71 -18.75
N PHE A 104 6.99 -4.12 -18.86
CA PHE A 104 6.00 -4.45 -19.86
C PHE A 104 5.46 -3.17 -20.50
N SER A 105 5.21 -3.23 -21.81
CA SER A 105 4.47 -2.23 -22.56
C SER A 105 3.64 -2.92 -23.63
N GLY A 106 2.39 -2.52 -23.77
CA GLY A 106 1.49 -3.04 -24.79
C GLY A 106 0.39 -2.05 -25.11
N SER A 107 -0.24 -2.20 -26.27
CA SER A 107 -1.47 -1.47 -26.59
C SER A 107 -2.51 -2.39 -27.21
N THR A 108 -3.78 -2.04 -27.03
CA THR A 108 -4.91 -2.74 -27.66
C THR A 108 -6.07 -1.76 -27.86
N SER A 109 -7.08 -2.14 -28.64
CA SER A 109 -8.22 -1.27 -28.93
C SER A 109 -9.04 -0.96 -27.67
N ALA A 110 -9.52 0.27 -27.56
CA ALA A 110 -10.38 0.74 -26.48
C ALA A 110 -11.44 1.70 -27.02
N THR A 111 -12.59 1.71 -26.36
CA THR A 111 -13.75 2.52 -26.74
C THR A 111 -13.89 3.65 -25.73
N SER A 112 -14.01 4.89 -26.19
CA SER A 112 -14.24 6.05 -25.32
C SER A 112 -15.58 5.92 -24.59
N GLY A 113 -15.64 6.42 -23.35
CA GLY A 113 -16.78 6.29 -22.45
C GLY A 113 -16.86 4.96 -21.71
N LYS A 114 -15.87 4.07 -21.88
CA LYS A 114 -15.78 2.79 -21.15
C LYS A 114 -14.71 2.83 -20.08
N THR A 115 -14.94 2.09 -19.01
CA THR A 115 -13.97 1.90 -17.93
C THR A 115 -13.21 0.60 -18.12
N TYR A 116 -11.89 0.68 -17.99
CA TYR A 116 -10.98 -0.45 -18.15
C TYR A 116 -10.14 -0.67 -16.90
N ARG A 117 -9.72 -1.91 -16.71
CA ARG A 117 -8.79 -2.34 -15.67
C ARG A 117 -7.60 -3.02 -16.30
N LEU A 118 -6.41 -2.45 -16.11
CA LEU A 118 -5.15 -3.13 -16.40
C LEU A 118 -4.83 -4.01 -15.20
N TYR A 119 -4.81 -5.32 -15.42
CA TYR A 119 -4.65 -6.34 -14.39
C TYR A 119 -3.38 -7.15 -14.68
N VAL A 120 -2.56 -7.38 -13.66
CA VAL A 120 -1.39 -8.24 -13.73
C VAL A 120 -1.52 -9.40 -12.74
N THR A 121 -1.12 -10.59 -13.18
CA THR A 121 -0.74 -11.70 -12.29
C THR A 121 0.74 -11.95 -12.49
N ALA A 122 1.52 -11.91 -11.41
CA ALA A 122 2.95 -12.14 -11.43
C ALA A 122 3.33 -13.26 -10.47
N THR A 123 4.23 -14.12 -10.89
CA THR A 123 4.91 -15.11 -10.04
C THR A 123 6.35 -14.63 -9.85
N VAL A 124 6.70 -14.23 -8.64
CA VAL A 124 8.03 -13.73 -8.28
C VAL A 124 8.74 -14.80 -7.46
N THR A 125 9.79 -15.36 -8.03
CA THR A 125 10.55 -16.48 -7.46
C THR A 125 11.88 -15.98 -6.90
N SER A 126 12.20 -16.46 -5.71
CA SER A 126 13.44 -16.20 -4.97
C SER A 126 14.07 -17.52 -4.53
N SER A 127 15.29 -17.47 -3.97
CA SER A 127 15.94 -18.64 -3.37
C SER A 127 15.14 -19.26 -2.20
N SER A 128 14.28 -18.48 -1.55
CA SER A 128 13.44 -18.90 -0.41
C SER A 128 12.04 -19.39 -0.82
N GLY A 129 11.67 -19.32 -2.09
CA GLY A 129 10.34 -19.70 -2.59
C GLY A 129 9.75 -18.68 -3.57
N SER A 130 8.51 -18.95 -4.01
CA SER A 130 7.78 -18.13 -4.97
C SER A 130 6.53 -17.51 -4.35
N GLU A 131 6.22 -16.29 -4.77
CA GLU A 131 5.00 -15.55 -4.39
C GLU A 131 4.19 -15.24 -5.64
N VAL A 132 2.87 -15.49 -5.60
CA VAL A 132 1.95 -15.10 -6.67
C VAL A 132 1.23 -13.83 -6.24
N ILE A 133 1.39 -12.77 -7.03
CA ILE A 133 0.87 -11.45 -6.74
C ILE A 133 -0.10 -11.06 -7.85
N THR A 134 -1.22 -10.48 -7.45
CA THR A 134 -2.17 -9.85 -8.39
C THR A 134 -2.29 -8.37 -8.06
N TYR A 135 -2.32 -7.53 -9.09
CA TYR A 135 -2.45 -6.09 -8.92
C TYR A 135 -3.19 -5.49 -10.11
N TYR A 136 -3.83 -4.33 -9.90
CA TYR A 136 -4.52 -3.65 -10.98
C TYR A 136 -4.62 -2.13 -10.79
N VAL A 137 -4.80 -1.45 -11.92
CA VAL A 137 -5.24 -0.06 -11.97
C VAL A 137 -6.48 0.04 -12.86
N GLU A 138 -7.38 0.96 -12.54
CA GLU A 138 -8.63 1.18 -13.26
C GLU A 138 -8.66 2.63 -13.78
N LYS A 139 -9.13 2.81 -15.03
CA LYS A 139 -9.25 4.12 -15.66
C LYS A 139 -10.34 4.12 -16.72
N THR A 140 -11.06 5.23 -16.84
CA THR A 140 -12.03 5.48 -17.91
C THR A 140 -11.34 6.12 -19.11
N TYR A 141 -11.67 5.64 -20.32
CA TYR A 141 -11.24 6.27 -21.57
C TYR A 141 -12.12 7.47 -21.89
#